data_AF-A0A7W0QFF8-F1
#
_entry.id   AF-A0A7W0QFF8-F1
#
_cell.length_a   1.000
_cell.length_b   1.000
_cell.length_c   1.000
_cell.angle_alpha   90.00
_cell.angle_beta   90.00
_cell.angle_gamma   90.00
#
_symmetry.space_group_name_H-M   'P 1'
#
loop_
_entity.id
_entity.type
_entity.pdbx_description
1 polymer ?
#
loop_
_entity_poly.entity_id
_entity_poly.type
_entity_poly.pdbx_seq_one_letter_code
_entity_poly.pdbx_strand_id
1 'polypeptide(L)'
;MRNIKVPVYVCVYRVVTEPVSEARTDRYRRQILSLKQYFAGKDTTVLLLDDRTSEPGDLQLQSLAHGVILLEQMSPTYGDERRQLRIQKLRGIKFRGGRHDFTIRTGGLVVFPRLVASEHQDKFEMTRLSSGVKPLDDLLGGGLDRGTSTLITGPAGAGKSAVAVQYAVAAAERGDHVVMFAFDERVMTLMERTRALGIPLEKHVKAGTIAIQQIDPAEMSPGEFAYVVRGPRQGELLPRRAPARRARHRDRRADRRGPRDPAGAARADRRGQP
;
A
#
# COMPACT_ATOMS: atom_id res chain seq x y z
N MET A 1 -19.90 21.70 -23.34
CA MET A 1 -19.15 21.23 -22.16
C MET A 1 -17.66 21.23 -22.52
N ARG A 2 -16.86 22.12 -21.93
CA ARG A 2 -15.46 22.32 -22.30
C ARG A 2 -14.59 21.24 -21.64
N ASN A 3 -13.92 20.43 -22.47
CA ASN A 3 -12.85 19.52 -22.04
C ASN A 3 -11.70 20.36 -21.46
N ILE A 4 -11.59 20.38 -20.13
CA ILE A 4 -10.43 20.92 -19.44
C ILE A 4 -9.31 19.89 -19.58
N LYS A 5 -8.53 19.97 -20.66
CA LYS A 5 -7.23 19.30 -20.78
C LYS A 5 -6.23 20.03 -19.89
N VAL A 6 -6.11 19.64 -18.63
CA VAL A 6 -5.03 20.12 -17.77
C VAL A 6 -3.78 19.29 -18.07
N PRO A 7 -2.67 19.87 -18.56
CA PRO A 7 -1.40 19.17 -18.57
C PRO A 7 -0.95 19.02 -17.12
N VAL A 8 -1.12 17.82 -16.56
CA VAL A 8 -0.70 17.52 -15.19
C VAL A 8 0.82 17.34 -15.21
N TYR A 9 1.55 18.40 -14.87
CA TYR A 9 2.96 18.27 -14.52
C TYR A 9 2.99 17.81 -13.08
N VAL A 10 3.28 16.53 -12.86
CA VAL A 10 3.47 16.02 -11.51
C VAL A 10 4.96 16.14 -11.22
N CYS A 11 5.33 16.78 -10.10
CA CYS A 11 6.68 16.66 -9.56
C CYS A 11 6.64 15.52 -8.54
N VAL A 12 7.48 14.49 -8.64
CA VAL A 12 7.60 13.40 -7.66
C VAL A 12 9.00 13.46 -7.05
N TYR A 13 9.09 13.40 -5.72
CA TYR A 13 10.37 13.54 -5.01
C TYR A 13 11.03 12.17 -4.77
N ARG A 14 12.30 12.01 -5.23
CA ARG A 14 13.41 11.14 -4.73
C ARG A 14 14.19 10.38 -5.83
N VAL A 15 15.50 10.64 -5.95
CA VAL A 15 16.68 9.74 -5.72
C VAL A 15 17.99 10.53 -6.00
N VAL A 16 18.91 10.46 -5.03
CA VAL A 16 20.33 10.88 -4.90
C VAL A 16 21.09 11.35 -6.17
N THR A 17 21.64 12.59 -6.17
CA THR A 17 23.11 12.91 -6.24
C THR A 17 23.43 14.42 -6.24
N GLU A 18 24.41 14.80 -5.40
CA GLU A 18 25.29 16.01 -5.33
C GLU A 18 24.72 17.44 -5.08
N PRO A 19 25.36 18.25 -4.20
CA PRO A 19 24.83 19.56 -3.77
C PRO A 19 25.02 20.64 -4.85
N VAL A 20 23.99 21.46 -5.07
CA VAL A 20 24.00 22.51 -6.11
C VAL A 20 23.93 23.91 -5.48
N SER A 21 24.92 24.75 -5.76
CA SER A 21 25.10 26.11 -5.25
C SER A 21 24.22 27.18 -5.94
N GLU A 22 23.97 28.29 -5.21
CA GLU A 22 23.05 29.42 -5.47
C GLU A 22 23.10 30.05 -6.89
N ALA A 23 24.24 30.01 -7.59
CA ALA A 23 24.37 30.66 -8.91
C ALA A 23 23.65 29.92 -10.06
N ARG A 24 23.04 28.75 -9.81
CA ARG A 24 22.40 27.91 -10.83
C ARG A 24 20.86 28.02 -10.87
N THR A 25 20.22 28.68 -9.90
CA THR A 25 18.75 28.70 -9.77
C THR A 25 18.05 29.38 -10.96
N ASP A 26 18.57 30.51 -11.47
CA ASP A 26 18.00 31.20 -12.63
C ASP A 26 18.17 30.43 -13.93
N ARG A 27 19.32 29.77 -14.12
CA ARG A 27 19.58 28.91 -15.28
C ARG A 27 18.65 27.70 -15.26
N TYR A 28 18.48 27.08 -14.09
CA TYR A 28 17.59 25.94 -13.89
C TYR A 28 16.13 26.33 -14.14
N ARG A 29 15.68 27.47 -13.62
CA ARG A 29 14.35 28.03 -13.89
C ARG A 29 14.08 28.24 -15.37
N ARG A 30 15.02 28.82 -16.12
CA ARG A 30 14.89 29.00 -17.58
C ARG A 30 14.81 27.67 -18.31
N GLN A 31 15.56 26.66 -17.88
CA GLN A 31 15.49 25.31 -18.44
C GLN A 31 14.13 24.66 -18.20
N ILE A 32 13.57 24.76 -16.98
CA ILE A 32 12.23 24.24 -16.66
C ILE A 32 11.14 24.97 -17.46
N LEU A 33 11.26 26.29 -17.65
CA LEU A 33 10.35 27.06 -18.51
C LEU A 33 10.43 26.63 -19.98
N SER A 34 11.64 26.43 -20.51
CA SER A 34 11.86 25.94 -21.86
C SER A 34 11.24 24.54 -22.04
N LEU A 35 11.42 23.64 -21.06
CA LEU A 35 10.81 22.31 -21.07
C LEU A 35 9.28 22.39 -21.06
N LYS A 36 8.72 23.25 -20.21
CA LYS A 36 7.28 23.51 -20.15
C LYS A 36 6.73 24.03 -21.48
N GLN A 37 7.44 24.94 -22.14
CA GLN A 37 7.06 25.45 -23.47
C GLN A 37 7.18 24.38 -24.56
N TYR A 38 8.22 23.55 -24.51
CA TYR A 38 8.43 22.47 -25.48
C TYR A 38 7.31 21.41 -25.45
N PHE A 39 6.80 21.10 -24.26
CA PHE A 39 5.66 20.20 -24.09
C PHE A 39 4.30 20.91 -24.16
N ALA A 40 4.27 22.25 -24.20
CA ALA A 40 3.04 22.99 -24.40
C ALA A 40 2.46 22.66 -25.79
N GLY A 41 1.17 22.29 -25.83
CA GLY A 41 0.51 21.87 -27.07
C GLY A 41 0.76 20.41 -27.48
N LYS A 42 1.64 19.69 -26.78
CA LYS A 42 1.76 18.23 -26.92
C LYS A 42 0.81 17.57 -25.93
N ASP A 43 -0.04 16.66 -26.40
CA ASP A 43 -0.95 15.87 -25.54
C ASP A 43 -0.12 14.83 -24.73
N THR A 44 0.77 15.30 -23.86
CA THR A 44 1.70 14.49 -23.09
C THR A 44 1.66 14.91 -21.62
N THR A 45 1.56 13.94 -20.73
CA THR A 45 1.72 14.14 -19.28
C THR A 45 3.18 14.00 -18.92
N VAL A 46 3.75 15.02 -18.30
CA VAL A 46 5.18 15.06 -17.94
C VAL A 46 5.33 14.95 -16.43
N LEU A 47 6.08 13.95 -15.99
CA LEU A 47 6.51 13.82 -14.61
C LEU A 47 7.95 14.33 -14.49
N LEU A 48 8.19 15.28 -13.58
CA LEU A 48 9.53 15.76 -13.26
C LEU A 48 9.92 15.28 -11.87
N LEU A 49 11.21 15.01 -11.66
CA LEU A 49 11.74 14.66 -10.35
C LEU A 49 12.65 15.78 -9.86
N ASP A 50 12.58 16.07 -8.57
CA ASP A 50 13.37 17.09 -7.87
C ASP A 50 13.82 16.48 -6.54
N ASP A 51 15.07 16.71 -6.14
CA ASP A 51 15.70 16.10 -4.96
C ASP A 51 15.86 17.06 -3.76
N ARG A 52 15.36 18.30 -3.86
CA ARG A 52 15.40 19.33 -2.79
C ARG A 52 16.79 19.55 -2.19
N THR A 53 17.86 19.38 -2.95
CA THR A 53 19.22 19.70 -2.48
C THR A 53 19.44 21.19 -2.24
N SER A 54 18.54 22.06 -2.72
CA SER A 54 18.53 23.50 -2.43
C SER A 54 17.73 23.82 -1.16
N GLU A 55 18.15 24.88 -0.45
CA GLU A 55 17.58 25.35 0.81
C GLU A 55 16.03 25.40 0.83
N PRO A 56 15.38 25.28 2.02
CA PRO A 56 13.92 25.23 2.19
C PRO A 56 13.13 26.49 1.75
N GLY A 57 13.68 27.33 0.88
CA GLY A 57 13.08 28.53 0.30
C GLY A 57 12.93 28.54 -1.23
N ASP A 58 13.26 27.46 -1.95
CA ASP A 58 13.22 27.42 -3.43
C ASP A 58 11.78 27.28 -4.01
N LEU A 59 10.87 28.11 -3.49
CA LEU A 59 9.45 28.26 -3.86
C LEU A 59 9.23 28.60 -5.34
N GLN A 60 10.30 28.98 -6.05
CA GLN A 60 10.24 29.44 -7.42
C GLN A 60 9.86 28.31 -8.39
N LEU A 61 10.40 27.09 -8.20
CA LEU A 61 10.07 25.93 -9.04
C LEU A 61 8.63 25.48 -8.83
N GLN A 62 8.19 25.50 -7.57
CA GLN A 62 6.80 25.20 -7.25
C GLN A 62 5.88 26.13 -8.00
N SER A 63 6.16 27.43 -8.11
CA SER A 63 5.29 28.39 -8.80
C SER A 63 5.01 28.04 -10.27
N LEU A 64 5.99 27.46 -10.97
CA LEU A 64 5.97 27.18 -12.41
C LEU A 64 5.20 25.91 -12.79
N ALA A 65 5.18 24.93 -11.88
CA ALA A 65 4.51 23.66 -12.08
C ALA A 65 2.97 23.79 -11.99
N HIS A 66 2.26 22.97 -12.76
CA HIS A 66 0.80 22.87 -12.70
C HIS A 66 0.33 21.98 -11.52
N GLY A 67 1.11 20.96 -11.19
CA GLY A 67 0.92 20.09 -10.03
C GLY A 67 2.21 19.95 -9.23
N VAL A 68 2.10 19.76 -7.92
CA VAL A 68 3.23 19.45 -7.05
C VAL A 68 2.78 18.37 -6.07
N ILE A 69 3.44 17.20 -6.15
CA ILE A 69 3.24 16.09 -5.22
C ILE A 69 4.52 15.96 -4.41
N LEU A 70 4.41 16.18 -3.12
CA LEU A 70 5.51 16.02 -2.18
C LEU A 70 5.56 14.58 -1.67
N LEU A 71 6.72 13.93 -1.75
CA LEU A 71 6.99 12.66 -1.08
C LEU A 71 7.99 12.92 0.03
N GLU A 72 7.62 12.56 1.25
CA GLU A 72 8.45 12.73 2.45
C GLU A 72 8.69 11.36 3.08
N GLN A 73 9.90 11.17 3.58
CA GLN A 73 10.23 10.08 4.47
C GLN A 73 10.49 10.68 5.85
N MET A 74 9.81 10.14 6.86
CA MET A 74 9.93 10.51 8.25
C MET A 74 10.54 9.33 8.99
N SER A 75 11.51 9.59 9.85
CA SER A 75 12.05 8.61 10.79
C SER A 75 11.44 8.92 12.15
N PRO A 76 10.30 8.30 12.53
CA PRO A 76 9.71 8.50 13.84
C PRO A 76 10.64 8.01 14.96
N THR A 77 10.39 8.43 16.20
CA THR A 77 11.17 7.99 17.38
C THR A 77 11.06 6.48 17.64
N TYR A 78 10.04 5.82 17.08
CA TYR A 78 9.77 4.40 17.24
C TYR A 78 9.14 3.83 15.96
N GLY A 79 9.48 2.59 15.63
CA GLY A 79 9.02 1.89 14.43
C GLY A 79 9.81 2.24 13.18
N ASP A 80 9.34 1.71 12.05
CA ASP A 80 10.00 1.86 10.77
C ASP A 80 9.84 3.25 10.15
N GLU A 81 10.66 3.51 9.12
CA GLU A 81 10.58 4.72 8.32
C GLU A 81 9.18 4.88 7.71
N ARG A 82 8.53 6.00 8.03
CA ARG A 82 7.21 6.32 7.53
C ARG A 82 7.32 7.16 6.27
N ARG A 83 6.63 6.75 5.21
CA ARG A 83 6.58 7.49 3.95
C ARG A 83 5.21 8.13 3.76
N GLN A 84 5.20 9.43 3.44
CA GLN A 84 3.98 10.20 3.25
C GLN A 84 4.01 10.98 1.94
N LEU A 85 2.90 10.92 1.22
CA LEU A 85 2.62 11.67 0.01
C LEU A 85 1.67 12.81 0.38
N ARG A 86 1.96 14.01 -0.12
CA ARG A 86 1.06 15.16 -0.01
C ARG A 86 0.94 15.86 -1.35
N ILE A 87 -0.28 16.11 -1.78
CA ILE A 87 -0.52 16.99 -2.91
C ILE A 87 -0.49 18.43 -2.38
N GLN A 88 0.50 19.23 -2.80
CA GLN A 88 0.57 20.65 -2.42
C GLN A 88 -0.36 21.48 -3.29
N LYS A 89 -0.39 21.18 -4.59
CA LYS A 89 -1.30 21.80 -5.54
C LYS A 89 -1.53 20.92 -6.75
N LEU A 90 -2.72 21.04 -7.34
CA LEU A 90 -3.06 20.57 -8.67
C LEU A 90 -4.00 21.61 -9.28
N ARG A 91 -3.52 22.39 -10.25
CA ARG A 91 -4.34 23.42 -10.91
C ARG A 91 -5.46 22.76 -11.71
N GLY A 92 -6.67 23.32 -11.61
CA GLY A 92 -7.82 22.92 -12.45
C GLY A 92 -8.54 21.64 -12.02
N ILE A 93 -8.11 20.95 -10.96
CA ILE A 93 -8.75 19.71 -10.48
C ILE A 93 -8.82 19.73 -8.95
N LYS A 94 -9.92 19.25 -8.38
CA LYS A 94 -10.03 19.02 -6.93
C LYS A 94 -9.19 17.81 -6.53
N PHE A 95 -8.50 17.89 -5.41
CA PHE A 95 -7.69 16.80 -4.89
C PHE A 95 -7.88 16.64 -3.39
N ARG A 96 -7.57 15.44 -2.88
CA ARG A 96 -7.53 15.20 -1.44
C ARG A 96 -6.25 15.82 -0.88
N GLY A 97 -6.42 16.81 -0.01
CA GLY A 97 -5.32 17.43 0.70
C GLY A 97 -4.85 16.60 1.89
N GLY A 98 -3.82 17.10 2.57
CA GLY A 98 -3.23 16.45 3.74
C GLY A 98 -2.17 15.40 3.39
N ARG A 99 -1.77 14.61 4.38
CA ARG A 99 -0.77 13.55 4.26
C ARG A 99 -1.46 12.21 4.01
N HIS A 100 -0.97 11.48 3.03
CA HIS A 100 -1.38 10.13 2.67
C HIS A 100 -0.19 9.22 2.90
N ASP A 101 -0.35 8.16 3.67
CA ASP A 101 0.76 7.22 3.83
C ASP A 101 0.95 6.45 2.52
N PHE A 102 2.18 6.04 2.23
CA PHE A 102 2.45 5.14 1.10
C PHE A 102 3.56 4.16 1.44
N THR A 103 3.59 3.05 0.72
CA THR A 103 4.70 2.09 0.78
C THR A 103 5.18 1.78 -0.63
N ILE A 104 6.41 1.26 -0.75
CA ILE A 104 6.97 0.80 -2.02
C ILE A 104 7.13 -0.70 -1.91
N ARG A 105 6.43 -1.43 -2.77
CA ARG A 105 6.48 -2.89 -2.83
C ARG A 105 7.02 -3.33 -4.18
N THR A 106 7.36 -4.61 -4.30
CA THR A 106 7.59 -5.22 -5.61
C THR A 106 6.35 -5.01 -6.48
N GLY A 107 6.51 -4.29 -7.59
CA GLY A 107 5.41 -3.88 -8.47
C GLY A 107 5.06 -2.39 -8.42
N GLY A 108 5.57 -1.63 -7.45
CA GLY A 108 5.52 -0.16 -7.45
C GLY A 108 5.09 0.49 -6.14
N LEU A 109 4.72 1.77 -6.25
CA LEU A 109 4.28 2.60 -5.14
C LEU A 109 2.79 2.38 -4.87
N VAL A 110 2.45 2.11 -3.61
CA VAL A 110 1.07 1.90 -3.14
C VAL A 110 0.73 3.04 -2.17
N VAL A 111 -0.22 3.89 -2.57
CA VAL A 111 -0.72 4.99 -1.73
C VAL A 111 -1.91 4.51 -0.91
N PHE A 112 -1.94 4.90 0.35
CA PHE A 112 -3.07 4.74 1.27
C PHE A 112 -3.71 6.11 1.50
N PRO A 113 -4.76 6.46 0.73
CA PRO A 113 -5.40 7.76 0.84
C PRO A 113 -5.96 7.99 2.25
N ARG A 114 -5.89 9.24 2.71
CA ARG A 114 -6.43 9.61 4.01
C ARG A 114 -7.95 9.35 4.02
N LEU A 115 -8.44 8.71 5.08
CA LEU A 115 -9.87 8.56 5.29
C LEU A 115 -10.50 9.90 5.71
N VAL A 116 -11.66 10.19 5.12
CA VAL A 116 -12.49 11.34 5.48
C VAL A 116 -13.80 10.77 6.00
N ALA A 117 -14.04 10.91 7.31
CA ALA A 117 -15.18 10.28 7.97
C ALA A 117 -16.53 10.69 7.36
N SER A 118 -16.66 11.95 6.92
CA SER A 118 -17.89 12.46 6.32
C SER A 118 -18.21 11.88 4.93
N GLU A 119 -17.26 11.22 4.26
CA GLU A 119 -17.51 10.55 2.98
C GLU A 119 -18.18 9.17 3.17
N HIS A 120 -18.32 8.70 4.41
CA HIS A 120 -18.75 7.34 4.74
C HIS A 120 -19.87 7.36 5.77
N GLN A 121 -21.11 7.55 5.29
CA GLN A 121 -22.32 7.44 6.10
C GLN A 121 -23.17 6.30 5.55
N ASP A 122 -23.03 5.12 6.13
CA ASP A 122 -23.99 4.05 5.93
C ASP A 122 -25.13 4.23 6.93
N LYS A 123 -26.36 3.99 6.47
CA LYS A 123 -27.50 3.90 7.39
C LYS A 123 -27.43 2.56 8.11
N PHE A 124 -27.47 2.59 9.43
CA PHE A 124 -27.58 1.39 10.26
C PHE A 124 -28.73 1.53 11.23
N GLU A 125 -29.36 0.42 11.56
CA GLU A 125 -30.35 0.36 12.61
C GLU A 125 -29.66 0.36 13.98
N MET A 126 -30.15 1.20 14.88
CA MET A 126 -29.70 1.26 16.26
C MET A 126 -30.22 0.03 17.01
N THR A 127 -29.42 -1.03 17.06
CA THR A 127 -29.72 -2.26 17.77
C THR A 127 -28.66 -2.56 18.82
N ARG A 128 -29.05 -3.23 19.90
CA ARG A 128 -28.08 -3.70 20.92
C ARG A 128 -27.44 -5.01 20.51
N LEU A 129 -26.13 -5.08 20.68
CA LEU A 129 -25.29 -6.26 20.54
C LEU A 129 -25.07 -6.85 21.92
N SER A 130 -25.66 -8.02 22.16
CA SER A 130 -25.41 -8.79 23.38
C SER A 130 -24.02 -9.44 23.34
N SER A 131 -23.36 -9.50 24.50
CA SER A 131 -22.13 -10.26 24.72
C SER A 131 -22.35 -11.77 24.79
N GLY A 132 -23.60 -12.23 24.90
CA GLY A 132 -23.92 -13.62 25.24
C GLY A 132 -23.73 -13.95 26.73
N VAL A 133 -23.28 -12.99 27.55
CA VAL A 133 -23.10 -13.13 28.99
C VAL A 133 -24.06 -12.20 29.71
N LYS A 134 -25.19 -12.75 30.19
CA LYS A 134 -26.27 -11.94 30.79
C LYS A 134 -25.81 -10.96 31.87
N PRO A 135 -24.98 -11.33 32.87
CA PRO A 135 -24.53 -10.38 33.88
C PRO A 135 -23.73 -9.20 33.31
N LEU A 136 -22.97 -9.42 32.23
CA LEU A 136 -22.21 -8.36 31.57
C LEU A 136 -23.14 -7.44 30.78
N ASP A 137 -24.13 -8.01 30.08
CA ASP A 137 -25.13 -7.22 29.36
C ASP A 137 -25.96 -6.37 30.32
N ASP A 138 -26.38 -6.93 31.46
CA ASP A 138 -27.12 -6.19 32.50
C ASP A 138 -26.31 -5.00 33.02
N LEU A 139 -25.01 -5.18 33.26
CA LEU A 139 -24.10 -4.11 33.71
C LEU A 139 -23.98 -2.98 32.68
N LEU A 140 -24.06 -3.32 31.39
CA LEU A 140 -24.01 -2.36 30.28
C LEU A 140 -25.40 -1.82 29.88
N GLY A 141 -26.45 -2.18 30.62
CA GLY A 141 -27.82 -1.74 30.33
C GLY A 141 -28.45 -2.43 29.12
N GLY A 142 -27.97 -3.61 28.73
CA GLY A 142 -28.49 -4.46 27.66
C GLY A 142 -27.49 -4.81 26.55
N GLY A 143 -26.19 -4.61 26.76
CA GLY A 143 -25.13 -4.83 25.78
C GLY A 143 -24.61 -3.55 25.12
N LEU A 144 -23.85 -3.69 24.02
CA LEU A 144 -23.26 -2.55 23.29
C LEU A 144 -24.17 -2.06 22.15
N ASP A 145 -24.12 -0.78 21.81
CA ASP A 145 -24.91 -0.24 20.70
C ASP A 145 -24.21 -0.44 19.34
N ARG A 146 -24.93 -1.00 18.36
CA ARG A 146 -24.46 -1.14 16.98
C ARG A 146 -24.20 0.25 16.37
N GLY A 147 -23.12 0.36 15.60
CA GLY A 147 -22.70 1.59 14.93
C GLY A 147 -21.99 2.59 15.85
N THR A 148 -21.65 2.19 17.08
CA THR A 148 -20.79 2.95 17.98
C THR A 148 -19.37 2.39 18.01
N SER A 149 -18.44 3.19 18.53
CA SER A 149 -17.08 2.74 18.86
C SER A 149 -16.97 2.61 20.38
N THR A 150 -16.76 1.40 20.87
CA THR A 150 -16.60 1.13 22.31
C THR A 150 -15.12 0.96 22.66
N LEU A 151 -14.67 1.65 23.71
CA LEU A 151 -13.32 1.51 24.26
C LEU A 151 -13.38 0.79 25.62
N ILE A 152 -12.66 -0.32 25.74
CA ILE A 152 -12.51 -1.06 27.01
C ILE A 152 -11.13 -0.76 27.59
N THR A 153 -11.09 -0.04 28.72
CA THR A 153 -9.84 0.34 29.40
C THR A 153 -9.69 -0.37 30.74
N GLY A 154 -8.45 -0.53 31.22
CA GLY A 154 -8.15 -1.19 32.49
C GLY A 154 -6.73 -1.75 32.54
N PRO A 155 -6.25 -2.17 33.73
CA PRO A 155 -4.90 -2.72 33.90
C PRO A 155 -4.70 -4.02 33.14
N ALA A 156 -3.44 -4.41 32.94
CA ALA A 156 -3.10 -5.73 32.39
C ALA A 156 -3.75 -6.84 33.25
N GLY A 157 -4.26 -7.89 32.60
CA GLY A 157 -4.96 -8.97 33.30
C GLY A 157 -6.44 -8.71 33.65
N ALA A 158 -6.97 -7.49 33.49
CA ALA A 158 -8.38 -7.17 33.79
C ALA A 158 -9.44 -7.82 32.86
N GLY A 159 -9.05 -8.74 31.97
CA GLY A 159 -9.98 -9.43 31.08
C GLY A 159 -10.41 -8.66 29.83
N LYS A 160 -9.82 -7.51 29.51
CA LYS A 160 -10.17 -6.69 28.32
C LYS A 160 -10.26 -7.50 27.03
N SER A 161 -9.21 -8.26 26.73
CA SER A 161 -9.16 -9.11 25.53
C SER A 161 -10.18 -10.23 25.57
N ALA A 162 -10.47 -10.79 26.75
CA ALA A 162 -11.49 -11.83 26.90
C ALA A 162 -12.89 -11.27 26.61
N VAL A 163 -13.22 -10.08 27.12
CA VAL A 163 -14.49 -9.40 26.81
C VAL A 163 -14.60 -9.10 25.31
N ALA A 164 -13.53 -8.61 24.67
CA ALA A 164 -13.54 -8.35 23.23
C ALA A 164 -13.78 -9.63 22.40
N VAL A 165 -13.13 -10.74 22.75
CA VAL A 165 -13.37 -12.03 22.08
C VAL A 165 -14.79 -12.54 22.33
N GLN A 166 -15.31 -12.38 23.55
CA GLN A 166 -16.66 -12.80 23.89
C GLN A 166 -17.70 -12.13 22.99
N TYR A 167 -17.58 -10.81 22.78
CA TYR A 167 -18.42 -10.09 21.83
C TYR A 167 -18.23 -10.57 20.38
N ALA A 168 -16.99 -10.85 19.97
CA ALA A 168 -16.70 -11.36 18.63
C ALA A 168 -17.37 -12.72 18.37
N VAL A 169 -17.29 -13.64 19.33
CA VAL A 169 -17.93 -14.95 19.24
C VAL A 169 -19.45 -14.82 19.29
N ALA A 170 -20.01 -14.04 20.21
CA ALA A 170 -21.45 -13.83 20.27
C ALA A 170 -22.01 -13.22 18.98
N ALA A 171 -21.27 -12.31 18.33
CA ALA A 171 -21.63 -11.81 17.01
C ALA A 171 -21.58 -12.90 15.93
N ALA A 172 -20.53 -13.72 15.91
CA ALA A 172 -20.41 -14.83 14.98
C ALA A 172 -21.48 -15.92 15.17
N GLU A 173 -21.92 -16.18 16.40
CA GLU A 173 -23.04 -17.09 16.71
C GLU A 173 -24.38 -16.58 16.17
N ARG A 174 -24.55 -15.26 16.06
CA ARG A 174 -25.70 -14.62 15.41
C ARG A 174 -25.61 -14.58 13.88
N GLY A 175 -24.51 -15.06 13.30
CA GLY A 175 -24.25 -15.05 11.86
C GLY A 175 -23.60 -13.77 11.34
N ASP A 176 -23.16 -12.85 12.21
CA ASP A 176 -22.36 -11.70 11.79
C ASP A 176 -20.92 -12.14 11.45
N HIS A 177 -20.25 -11.37 10.58
CA HIS A 177 -18.82 -11.53 10.32
C HIS A 177 -18.02 -10.56 11.19
N VAL A 178 -16.92 -11.06 11.78
CA VAL A 178 -16.05 -10.25 12.65
C VAL A 178 -14.62 -10.30 12.13
N VAL A 179 -13.96 -9.14 12.15
CA VAL A 179 -12.51 -9.04 11.94
C VAL A 179 -11.88 -8.57 13.23
N MET A 180 -10.88 -9.31 13.70
CA MET A 180 -10.10 -9.00 14.89
C MET A 180 -8.69 -8.59 14.47
N PHE A 181 -8.26 -7.41 14.89
CA PHE A 181 -6.89 -6.95 14.71
C PHE A 181 -6.13 -7.12 16.03
N ALA A 182 -5.14 -8.01 16.04
CA ALA A 182 -4.33 -8.30 17.21
C ALA A 182 -2.97 -7.61 17.08
N PHE A 183 -2.65 -6.70 18.00
CA PHE A 183 -1.42 -5.92 17.98
C PHE A 183 -0.33 -6.51 18.87
N ASP A 184 -0.66 -6.78 20.14
CA ASP A 184 0.34 -7.17 21.15
C ASP A 184 0.45 -8.68 21.38
N GLU A 185 -0.43 -9.47 20.77
CA GLU A 185 -0.60 -10.89 21.08
C GLU A 185 -0.58 -11.77 19.83
N ARG A 186 0.16 -12.87 19.90
CA ARG A 186 0.19 -13.87 18.83
C ARG A 186 -1.15 -14.62 18.77
N VAL A 187 -1.57 -14.97 17.56
CA VAL A 187 -2.82 -15.71 17.32
C VAL A 187 -2.88 -17.02 18.14
N MET A 188 -1.78 -17.76 18.23
CA MET A 188 -1.73 -19.00 19.02
C MET A 188 -2.01 -18.78 20.51
N THR A 189 -1.43 -17.74 21.11
CA THR A 189 -1.65 -17.40 22.52
C THR A 189 -3.10 -16.99 22.78
N LEU A 190 -3.68 -16.21 21.86
CA LEU A 190 -5.09 -15.86 21.91
C LEU A 190 -6.00 -17.11 21.84
N MET A 191 -5.67 -18.07 20.98
CA MET A 191 -6.41 -19.32 20.84
C MET A 191 -6.34 -20.19 22.11
N GLU A 192 -5.15 -20.38 22.68
CA GLU A 192 -4.97 -21.15 23.91
C GLU A 192 -5.73 -20.53 25.09
N ARG A 193 -5.64 -19.20 25.25
CA ARG A 193 -6.34 -18.48 26.31
C ARG A 193 -7.85 -18.58 26.19
N THR A 194 -8.38 -18.40 24.97
CA THR A 194 -9.83 -18.44 24.75
C THR A 194 -10.38 -19.84 24.94
N ARG A 195 -9.62 -20.87 24.55
CA ARG A 195 -9.92 -22.27 24.87
C ARG A 195 -9.96 -22.54 26.38
N ALA A 196 -8.99 -22.01 27.14
CA ALA A 196 -8.97 -22.15 28.60
C ALA A 196 -10.17 -21.47 29.28
N LEU A 197 -10.71 -20.40 28.69
CA LEU A 197 -11.91 -19.70 29.15
C LEU A 197 -13.22 -20.33 28.67
N GLY A 198 -13.17 -21.41 27.88
CA GLY A 198 -14.36 -22.05 27.31
C GLY A 198 -15.03 -21.24 26.18
N ILE A 199 -14.35 -20.23 25.62
CA ILE A 199 -14.88 -19.41 24.54
C ILE A 199 -14.56 -20.09 23.20
N PRO A 200 -15.55 -20.46 22.36
CA PRO A 200 -15.34 -21.29 21.16
C PRO A 200 -14.79 -20.51 19.95
N LEU A 201 -13.77 -19.66 20.14
CA LEU A 201 -13.17 -18.82 19.09
C LEU A 201 -12.67 -19.65 17.90
N GLU A 202 -11.98 -20.77 18.16
CA GLU A 202 -11.37 -21.61 17.13
C GLU A 202 -12.40 -22.15 16.12
N LYS A 203 -13.61 -22.47 16.58
CA LYS A 203 -14.72 -22.92 15.73
C LYS A 203 -15.08 -21.87 14.68
N HIS A 204 -15.20 -20.62 15.10
CA HIS A 204 -15.62 -19.51 14.25
C HIS A 204 -14.52 -19.03 13.30
N VAL A 205 -13.26 -19.19 13.70
CA VAL A 205 -12.13 -18.94 12.80
C VAL A 205 -12.07 -19.99 11.69
N LYS A 206 -12.26 -21.28 12.02
CA LYS A 206 -12.32 -22.36 11.02
C LYS A 206 -13.52 -22.22 10.08
N ALA A 207 -14.65 -21.74 10.59
CA ALA A 207 -15.85 -21.48 9.79
C ALA A 207 -15.74 -20.23 8.90
N GLY A 208 -14.70 -19.38 9.08
CA GLY A 208 -14.54 -18.14 8.33
C GLY A 208 -15.48 -17.01 8.75
N THR A 209 -16.24 -17.17 9.84
CA THR A 209 -17.08 -16.10 10.40
C THR A 209 -16.25 -15.09 11.20
N ILE A 210 -15.13 -15.52 11.77
CA ILE A 210 -14.15 -14.64 12.41
C ILE A 210 -12.82 -14.70 11.67
N ALA A 211 -12.31 -13.55 11.26
CA ALA A 211 -10.96 -13.42 10.72
C ALA A 211 -10.07 -12.72 11.74
N ILE A 212 -8.89 -13.29 12.02
CA ILE A 212 -7.90 -12.68 12.92
C ILE A 212 -6.71 -12.25 12.09
N GLN A 213 -6.34 -10.98 12.19
CA GLN A 213 -5.18 -10.41 11.54
C GLN A 213 -4.23 -9.86 12.59
N GLN A 214 -3.01 -10.39 12.60
CA GLN A 214 -1.95 -9.85 13.42
C GLN A 214 -1.36 -8.61 12.73
N ILE A 215 -1.25 -7.51 13.48
CA ILE A 215 -0.70 -6.24 13.02
C ILE A 215 0.49 -5.91 13.91
N ASP A 216 1.64 -5.65 13.31
CA ASP A 216 2.77 -5.08 14.05
C ASP A 216 2.68 -3.54 13.95
N PRO A 217 2.46 -2.82 15.07
CA PRO A 217 2.42 -1.36 15.05
C PRO A 217 3.72 -0.71 14.56
N ALA A 218 4.86 -1.40 14.66
CA ALA A 218 6.15 -0.88 14.21
C ALA A 218 6.32 -0.94 12.69
N GLU A 219 5.66 -1.90 12.03
CA GLU A 219 5.81 -2.19 10.61
C GLU A 219 4.69 -1.57 9.75
N MET A 220 3.53 -1.28 10.36
CA MET A 220 2.34 -0.79 9.63
C MET A 220 2.01 0.66 10.00
N SER A 221 1.90 1.50 8.98
CA SER A 221 1.47 2.88 9.19
C SER A 221 -0.02 2.98 9.54
N PRO A 222 -0.46 4.00 10.30
CA PRO A 222 -1.88 4.20 10.58
C PRO A 222 -2.76 4.34 9.32
N GLY A 223 -2.25 4.97 8.25
CA GLY A 223 -2.96 5.09 6.99
C GLY A 223 -3.10 3.76 6.26
N GLU A 224 -2.06 2.92 6.29
CA GLU A 224 -2.14 1.55 5.78
C GLU A 224 -3.13 0.72 6.58
N PHE A 225 -3.08 0.78 7.91
CA PHE A 225 -4.03 0.08 8.78
C PHE A 225 -5.47 0.50 8.49
N ALA A 226 -5.74 1.80 8.43
CA ALA A 226 -7.06 2.34 8.10
C ALA A 226 -7.54 1.87 6.71
N TYR A 227 -6.63 1.76 5.75
CA TYR A 227 -6.92 1.21 4.42
C TYR A 227 -7.25 -0.28 4.47
N VAL A 228 -6.52 -1.07 5.27
CA VAL A 228 -6.78 -2.51 5.49
C VAL A 228 -8.13 -2.73 6.15
N VAL A 229 -8.46 -1.95 7.20
CA VAL A 229 -9.76 -2.02 7.91
C VAL A 229 -10.92 -1.74 6.95
N ARG A 230 -10.73 -0.82 6.00
CA ARG A 230 -11.74 -0.49 4.98
C ARG A 230 -11.75 -1.45 3.79
N GLY A 231 -10.64 -2.10 3.50
CA GLY A 231 -10.45 -2.93 2.31
C GLY A 231 -11.54 -4.01 2.19
N PRO A 232 -11.85 -4.47 0.97
CA PRO A 232 -12.80 -5.56 0.80
C PRO A 232 -12.35 -6.77 1.62
N ARG A 233 -13.33 -7.49 2.20
CA ARG A 233 -13.16 -8.73 2.97
C ARG A 233 -12.01 -9.55 2.37
N GLN A 234 -11.08 -10.00 3.22
CA GLN A 234 -9.72 -10.55 2.98
C GLN A 234 -9.48 -11.54 1.79
N GLY A 235 -10.44 -11.81 0.91
CA GLY A 235 -10.30 -12.64 -0.28
C GLY A 235 -9.67 -11.96 -1.51
N GLU A 236 -9.60 -10.62 -1.61
CA GLU A 236 -9.32 -9.99 -2.92
C GLU A 236 -8.19 -8.95 -2.99
N LEU A 237 -7.55 -8.55 -1.87
CA LEU A 237 -6.69 -7.36 -1.90
C LEU A 237 -5.30 -7.48 -1.28
N LEU A 238 -4.56 -8.54 -1.61
CA LEU A 238 -3.10 -8.53 -1.56
C LEU A 238 -2.59 -9.33 -2.77
N PRO A 239 -1.74 -8.79 -3.66
CA PRO A 239 -1.12 -9.60 -4.70
C PRO A 239 -0.34 -10.72 -4.01
N ARG A 240 -0.81 -11.97 -4.20
CA ARG A 240 -0.14 -13.17 -3.70
C ARG A 240 1.33 -13.07 -4.09
N ARG A 241 2.24 -13.13 -3.11
CA ARG A 241 3.69 -13.20 -3.36
C ARG A 241 3.93 -14.24 -4.44
N ALA A 242 4.31 -13.80 -5.65
CA ALA A 242 4.76 -14.73 -6.67
C ALA A 242 6.04 -15.39 -6.15
N PRO A 243 6.16 -16.74 -6.23
CA PRO A 243 7.40 -17.40 -5.83
C PRO A 243 8.53 -16.83 -6.69
N ALA A 244 9.63 -16.46 -6.02
CA ALA A 244 10.82 -15.93 -6.66
C ALA A 244 11.24 -16.86 -7.82
N ARG A 245 10.99 -16.43 -9.06
CA ARG A 245 11.53 -17.10 -10.23
C ARG A 245 13.04 -16.91 -10.17
N ARG A 246 13.75 -17.93 -9.69
CA ARG A 246 15.21 -18.04 -9.83
C ARG A 246 15.53 -17.79 -11.31
N ALA A 247 16.15 -16.65 -11.60
CA ALA A 247 16.73 -16.38 -12.90
C ALA A 247 17.81 -17.43 -13.14
N ARG A 248 17.48 -18.48 -13.90
CA ARG A 248 18.48 -19.38 -14.44
C ARG A 248 19.25 -18.58 -15.48
N HIS A 249 20.41 -18.09 -15.07
CA HIS A 249 21.45 -17.59 -15.96
C HIS A 249 21.85 -18.76 -16.88
N ARG A 250 21.24 -18.85 -18.07
CA ARG A 250 21.70 -19.75 -19.12
C ARG A 250 22.72 -18.98 -19.94
N ASP A 251 23.98 -19.23 -19.58
CA ASP A 251 25.14 -18.87 -20.37
C ASP A 251 25.00 -19.50 -21.77
N ARG A 252 24.82 -18.67 -22.79
CA ARG A 252 24.78 -19.07 -24.21
C ARG A 252 26.00 -18.47 -24.91
N ARG A 253 27.19 -18.91 -24.49
CA ARG A 253 28.44 -18.82 -25.27
C ARG A 253 29.11 -20.18 -25.36
N ALA A 254 28.39 -21.15 -25.89
CA ALA A 254 28.99 -22.30 -26.55
C ALA A 254 27.98 -22.81 -27.58
N ASP A 255 28.50 -23.23 -28.72
CA ASP A 255 27.81 -24.01 -29.75
C ASP A 255 27.17 -23.24 -30.93
N ARG A 256 28.04 -22.77 -31.82
CA ARG A 256 27.81 -22.78 -33.28
C ARG A 256 29.14 -23.10 -33.99
N ARG A 257 29.56 -24.37 -33.96
CA ARG A 257 30.36 -24.95 -35.05
C ARG A 257 29.38 -25.47 -36.10
N GLY A 258 29.43 -24.93 -37.30
CA GLY A 258 28.62 -25.40 -38.44
C GLY A 258 29.09 -26.78 -38.94
N PRO A 259 28.25 -27.50 -39.69
CA PRO A 259 28.48 -28.89 -40.06
C PRO A 259 29.49 -29.03 -41.22
N ARG A 260 30.27 -30.12 -41.17
CA ARG A 260 31.17 -30.59 -42.24
C ARG A 260 30.39 -31.43 -43.24
N ASP A 261 30.44 -31.07 -44.52
CA ASP A 261 29.96 -31.91 -45.64
C ASP A 261 30.89 -33.11 -45.88
N PRO A 262 30.33 -34.29 -46.21
CA PRO A 262 31.07 -35.33 -46.90
C PRO A 262 30.39 -35.74 -48.21
N ALA A 263 31.23 -35.92 -49.25
CA ALA A 263 31.11 -36.85 -50.39
C ALA A 263 31.22 -36.16 -51.76
N GLY A 264 32.31 -36.50 -52.47
CA GLY A 264 32.56 -36.09 -53.85
C GLY A 264 33.89 -36.63 -54.35
N ALA A 265 34.05 -37.96 -54.40
CA ALA A 265 35.16 -38.62 -55.08
C ALA A 265 34.65 -39.81 -55.89
N ALA A 266 34.75 -39.71 -57.23
CA ALA A 266 35.38 -40.70 -58.13
C ALA A 266 34.76 -40.73 -59.56
N ARG A 267 35.50 -40.17 -60.52
CA ARG A 267 35.97 -40.71 -61.82
C ARG A 267 35.04 -41.53 -62.76
N ALA A 268 35.05 -41.13 -64.05
CA ALA A 268 35.33 -41.97 -65.24
C ALA A 268 35.81 -41.02 -66.40
N ASP A 269 37.03 -41.14 -66.97
CA ASP A 269 37.47 -41.97 -68.14
C ASP A 269 36.85 -41.44 -69.48
N ARG A 270 37.50 -41.18 -70.64
CA ARG A 270 38.87 -41.38 -71.19
C ARG A 270 38.95 -40.79 -72.63
N ARG A 271 40.19 -40.50 -73.10
CA ARG A 271 40.71 -40.35 -74.51
C ARG A 271 40.52 -38.97 -75.21
N GLY A 272 41.49 -38.39 -75.93
CA GLY A 272 42.78 -38.88 -76.44
C GLY A 272 43.63 -37.75 -77.07
N GLN A 273 44.91 -38.06 -77.26
CA GLN A 273 46.04 -37.29 -77.87
C GLN A 273 46.07 -37.44 -79.41
N PRO A 274 47.02 -36.87 -80.19
CA PRO A 274 48.35 -36.31 -79.85
C PRO A 274 48.51 -34.80 -79.91
#